data_AF-A0A2E1VQ22-F1
#
_entry.id   AF-A0A2E1VQ22-F1
#
_cell.length_a   1.000
_cell.length_b   1.000
_cell.length_c   1.000
_cell.angle_alpha   90.00
_cell.angle_beta   90.00
_cell.angle_gamma   90.00
#
_symmetry.space_group_name_H-M   'P 1'
#
loop_
_entity.id
_entity.type
_entity.pdbx_description
1 polymer ?
#
loop_
_entity_poly.entity_id
_entity_poly.type
_entity_poly.pdbx_seq_one_letter_code
_entity_poly.pdbx_strand_id
1 'polypeptide(L)'
;MRLTRLALPALLLLGSCQSWMPEAPEYSVETPLGKAYAADPERASHLVDLWMRMAHSIERMLPGSKEGEQLDVWLMRAEEIPDPFDIGHPMGGITYSVNGDAWLIQVPDTHKLDWILAHELTHAILGPEWNTLGGTLEEGLCEYVAAQYAPTLLPMRRLQVHMGAAALFGHDQAGIFFSQGRRDGSGNYEVRWIGEKGKAPAELWTLEDLRYYLEQGSIAPFPEQRAGLQRMGTFLVFRIVDRHGLQGLLRLCRRAKEEGHAVIPFNWTMEAAGFDTGPEATHPVQEQLVRALVEPLRRESLRRVVLEYPRELGQYIAWEYADHFDGFDGEHFVKFSNGTLRSTEGARLPIFDLSQDLRESTRAYWPIREQTAEIVDIPRAFRRW
;
A
#
# COMPACT_ATOMS: atom_id res chain seq x y z
N MET A 1 -58.78 -5.56 36.18
CA MET A 1 -57.37 -5.60 35.72
C MET A 1 -56.95 -7.06 35.59
N ARG A 2 -56.83 -7.57 34.35
CA ARG A 2 -56.34 -8.93 34.05
C ARG A 2 -55.00 -8.78 33.32
N LEU A 3 -53.93 -9.26 33.93
CA LEU A 3 -52.60 -9.38 33.32
C LEU A 3 -52.52 -10.74 32.63
N THR A 4 -52.69 -10.76 31.32
CA THR A 4 -52.45 -11.93 30.47
C THR A 4 -50.97 -11.99 30.12
N ARG A 5 -50.36 -13.14 30.44
CA ARG A 5 -48.99 -13.55 30.16
C ARG A 5 -48.71 -13.55 28.65
N LEU A 6 -47.79 -12.70 28.20
CA LEU A 6 -47.14 -12.83 26.89
C LEU A 6 -45.96 -13.78 27.06
N ALA A 7 -46.10 -14.99 26.53
CA ALA A 7 -45.02 -15.94 26.38
C ALA A 7 -44.31 -15.71 25.04
N LEU A 8 -42.99 -15.52 25.12
CA LEU A 8 -41.93 -15.87 24.17
C LEU A 8 -42.21 -15.83 22.65
N PRO A 9 -41.39 -15.04 21.93
CA PRO A 9 -40.57 -15.62 20.87
C PRO A 9 -39.10 -15.25 21.08
N ALA A 10 -38.41 -15.99 21.95
CA ALA A 10 -36.96 -15.83 22.19
C ALA A 10 -36.10 -16.79 21.33
N LEU A 11 -36.70 -17.49 20.36
CA LEU A 11 -36.03 -18.55 19.58
C LEU A 11 -35.59 -18.15 18.16
N LEU A 12 -35.79 -16.89 17.75
CA LEU A 12 -35.43 -16.40 16.40
C LEU A 12 -34.17 -15.50 16.37
N LEU A 13 -33.47 -15.31 17.49
CA LEU A 13 -32.27 -14.47 17.57
C LEU A 13 -30.93 -15.25 17.59
N LEU A 14 -30.96 -16.58 17.42
CA LEU A 14 -29.73 -17.40 17.35
C LEU A 14 -29.29 -17.72 15.91
N GLY A 15 -29.96 -17.17 14.89
CA GLY A 15 -29.71 -17.49 13.48
C GLY A 15 -28.89 -16.46 12.69
N SER A 16 -28.46 -15.35 13.29
CA SER A 16 -27.81 -14.25 12.55
C SER A 16 -26.33 -14.07 12.86
N CYS A 17 -25.64 -15.14 13.26
CA CYS A 17 -24.20 -15.25 13.04
C CYS A 17 -23.98 -15.92 11.67
N GLN A 18 -24.57 -15.37 10.60
CA GLN A 18 -24.06 -15.65 9.26
C GLN A 18 -22.68 -15.00 9.20
N SER A 19 -21.65 -15.83 9.34
CA SER A 19 -20.28 -15.44 9.08
C SER A 19 -20.23 -14.77 7.72
N TRP A 20 -19.86 -13.50 7.69
CA TRP A 20 -19.71 -12.66 6.50
C TRP A 20 -18.49 -13.09 5.65
N MET A 21 -18.20 -14.40 5.60
CA MET A 21 -17.19 -14.92 4.69
C MET A 21 -17.85 -15.07 3.32
N PRO A 22 -17.26 -14.51 2.25
CA PRO A 22 -17.73 -14.76 0.91
C PRO A 22 -17.66 -16.25 0.61
N GLU A 23 -18.48 -16.72 -0.33
CA GLU A 23 -18.38 -18.09 -0.80
C GLU A 23 -17.00 -18.31 -1.44
N ALA A 24 -16.36 -19.43 -1.08
CA ALA A 24 -15.08 -19.79 -1.68
C ALA A 24 -15.25 -19.97 -3.21
N PRO A 25 -14.26 -19.56 -4.02
CA PRO A 25 -14.29 -19.86 -5.45
C PRO A 25 -14.43 -21.36 -5.72
N GLU A 26 -15.09 -21.72 -6.83
CA GLU A 26 -15.51 -23.10 -7.13
C GLU A 26 -14.34 -24.08 -7.25
N TYR A 27 -13.23 -23.63 -7.83
CA TYR A 27 -12.09 -24.50 -8.13
C TYR A 27 -11.02 -24.37 -7.06
N SER A 28 -10.51 -25.51 -6.60
CA SER A 28 -9.40 -25.57 -5.65
C SER A 28 -8.30 -26.53 -6.11
N VAL A 29 -7.06 -26.19 -5.75
CA VAL A 29 -5.89 -27.06 -5.90
C VAL A 29 -5.25 -27.22 -4.53
N GLU A 30 -5.03 -28.48 -4.12
CA GLU A 30 -4.39 -28.80 -2.84
C GLU A 30 -2.87 -28.69 -2.94
N THR A 31 -2.26 -28.20 -1.87
CA THR A 31 -0.81 -28.06 -1.71
C THR A 31 -0.39 -28.61 -0.33
N PRO A 32 0.91 -28.80 -0.07
CA PRO A 32 1.39 -29.12 1.28
C PRO A 32 1.06 -28.06 2.33
N LEU A 33 0.84 -26.80 1.93
CA LEU A 33 0.57 -25.67 2.81
C LEU A 33 -0.93 -25.37 2.98
N GLY A 34 -1.83 -26.04 2.24
CA GLY A 34 -3.28 -25.75 2.25
C GLY A 34 -3.85 -25.69 0.83
N LYS A 35 -4.89 -24.89 0.60
CA LYS A 35 -5.61 -24.87 -0.68
C LYS A 35 -5.60 -23.50 -1.36
N ALA A 36 -5.33 -23.51 -2.66
CA ALA A 36 -5.53 -22.33 -3.52
C ALA A 36 -6.89 -22.41 -4.20
N TYR A 37 -7.68 -21.34 -4.12
CA TYR A 37 -9.02 -21.25 -4.73
C TYR A 37 -9.04 -20.16 -5.80
N ALA A 38 -9.71 -20.43 -6.93
CA ALA A 38 -9.92 -19.43 -7.98
C ALA A 38 -11.19 -19.72 -8.79
N ALA A 39 -11.55 -18.79 -9.69
CA ALA A 39 -12.72 -18.89 -10.56
C ALA A 39 -12.60 -20.01 -11.62
N ASP A 40 -11.40 -20.49 -11.91
CA ASP A 40 -11.14 -21.57 -12.87
C ASP A 40 -9.87 -22.37 -12.51
N PRO A 41 -9.69 -23.60 -13.07
CA PRO A 41 -8.55 -24.46 -12.76
C PRO A 41 -7.18 -23.89 -13.16
N GLU A 42 -7.10 -23.10 -14.23
CA GLU A 42 -5.84 -22.54 -14.73
C GLU A 42 -5.32 -21.49 -13.76
N ARG A 43 -6.20 -20.59 -13.32
CA ARG A 43 -5.90 -19.58 -12.31
C ARG A 43 -5.54 -20.19 -10.96
N ALA A 44 -6.26 -21.22 -10.52
CA ALA A 44 -5.94 -21.90 -9.26
C ALA A 44 -4.54 -22.53 -9.32
N SER A 45 -4.20 -23.17 -10.45
CA SER A 45 -2.86 -23.76 -10.66
C SER A 45 -1.77 -22.68 -10.71
N HIS A 46 -2.01 -21.57 -11.42
CA HIS A 46 -1.08 -20.44 -11.46
C HIS A 46 -0.85 -19.83 -10.07
N LEU A 47 -1.92 -19.69 -9.26
CA LEU A 47 -1.83 -19.20 -7.89
C LEU A 47 -0.97 -20.13 -7.01
N VAL A 48 -1.12 -21.46 -7.13
CA VAL A 48 -0.27 -22.43 -6.44
C VAL A 48 1.20 -22.24 -6.78
N ASP A 49 1.54 -22.15 -8.07
CA ASP A 49 2.93 -21.98 -8.52
C ASP A 49 3.54 -20.69 -7.99
N LEU A 50 2.77 -19.60 -7.96
CA LEU A 50 3.20 -18.32 -7.41
C LEU A 50 3.38 -18.40 -5.90
N TRP A 51 2.36 -18.85 -5.19
CA TRP A 51 2.33 -18.96 -3.73
C TRP A 51 3.43 -19.86 -3.18
N MET A 52 3.59 -21.08 -3.70
CA MET A 52 4.58 -22.04 -3.20
C MET A 52 6.01 -21.52 -3.39
N ARG A 53 6.30 -20.82 -4.49
CA ARG A 53 7.61 -20.17 -4.71
C ARG A 53 7.83 -19.01 -3.74
N MET A 54 6.79 -18.17 -3.54
CA MET A 54 6.87 -17.02 -2.65
C MET A 54 7.03 -17.44 -1.19
N ALA A 55 6.17 -18.31 -0.67
CA ALA A 55 6.20 -18.75 0.73
C ALA A 55 7.61 -19.20 1.13
N HIS A 56 8.20 -20.14 0.39
CA HIS A 56 9.57 -20.62 0.66
C HIS A 56 10.63 -19.52 0.58
N SER A 57 10.48 -18.59 -0.36
CA SER A 57 11.42 -17.49 -0.53
C SER A 57 11.29 -16.46 0.60
N ILE A 58 10.07 -16.15 1.06
CA ILE A 58 9.84 -15.24 2.19
C ILE A 58 10.33 -15.89 3.49
N GLU A 59 10.03 -17.16 3.76
CA GLU A 59 10.51 -17.88 4.95
C GLU A 59 12.04 -17.77 5.11
N ARG A 60 12.79 -17.97 4.01
CA ARG A 60 14.26 -17.82 4.02
C ARG A 60 14.73 -16.38 4.22
N MET A 61 13.96 -15.41 3.75
CA MET A 61 14.29 -13.98 3.87
C MET A 61 13.97 -13.44 5.26
N LEU A 62 12.85 -13.87 5.84
CA LEU A 62 12.24 -13.31 7.03
C LEU A 62 12.62 -14.13 8.27
N PRO A 63 13.55 -13.66 9.11
CA PRO A 63 13.97 -14.42 10.28
C PRO A 63 12.83 -14.53 11.29
N GLY A 64 12.72 -15.67 11.98
CA GLY A 64 11.63 -15.91 12.94
C GLY A 64 10.26 -16.06 12.29
N SER A 65 10.21 -16.39 10.99
CA SER A 65 8.98 -16.84 10.31
C SER A 65 8.54 -18.20 10.85
N LYS A 66 7.24 -18.49 10.75
CA LYS A 66 6.69 -19.83 10.98
C LYS A 66 6.84 -20.63 9.69
N GLU A 67 7.33 -21.86 9.82
CA GLU A 67 7.48 -22.77 8.68
C GLU A 67 6.24 -23.67 8.58
N GLY A 68 5.70 -23.81 7.36
CA GLY A 68 4.69 -24.83 7.07
C GLY A 68 3.29 -24.59 7.66
N GLU A 69 2.93 -23.33 7.92
CA GLU A 69 1.59 -22.95 8.39
C GLU A 69 0.52 -23.39 7.37
N GLN A 70 -0.60 -23.92 7.88
CA GLN A 70 -1.77 -24.25 7.06
C GLN A 70 -2.50 -22.95 6.68
N LEU A 71 -2.56 -22.69 5.38
CA LEU A 71 -3.02 -21.45 4.79
C LEU A 71 -3.83 -21.75 3.54
N ASP A 72 -5.03 -21.20 3.47
CA ASP A 72 -5.82 -21.16 2.25
C ASP A 72 -5.65 -19.79 1.56
N VAL A 73 -5.52 -19.79 0.22
CA VAL A 73 -5.34 -18.57 -0.59
C VAL A 73 -6.43 -18.49 -1.63
N TRP A 74 -7.23 -17.42 -1.61
CA TRP A 74 -8.36 -17.21 -2.51
C TRP A 74 -8.03 -16.09 -3.48
N LEU A 75 -8.03 -16.42 -4.78
CA LEU A 75 -7.94 -15.45 -5.86
C LEU A 75 -9.34 -15.03 -6.28
N MET A 76 -9.67 -13.77 -6.05
CA MET A 76 -11.03 -13.22 -6.21
C MET A 76 -11.02 -12.03 -7.18
N ARG A 77 -12.20 -11.60 -7.66
CA ARG A 77 -12.30 -10.29 -8.30
C ARG A 77 -12.20 -9.20 -7.23
N ALA A 78 -11.65 -8.04 -7.58
CA ALA A 78 -11.41 -6.96 -6.62
C ALA A 78 -12.70 -6.50 -5.93
N GLU A 79 -13.82 -6.49 -6.64
CA GLU A 79 -15.15 -6.14 -6.14
C GLU A 79 -15.78 -7.20 -5.20
N GLU A 80 -15.23 -8.42 -5.19
CA GLU A 80 -15.70 -9.52 -4.34
C GLU A 80 -14.92 -9.60 -3.02
N ILE A 81 -13.79 -8.90 -2.93
CA ILE A 81 -13.01 -8.85 -1.69
C ILE A 81 -13.82 -8.03 -0.67
N PRO A 82 -14.19 -8.64 0.46
CA PRO A 82 -14.97 -7.97 1.47
C PRO A 82 -14.20 -6.75 2.01
N ASP A 83 -14.90 -5.63 2.21
CA ASP A 83 -14.38 -4.47 2.93
C ASP A 83 -14.87 -4.51 4.40
N PRO A 84 -14.12 -5.12 5.33
CA PRO A 84 -14.58 -5.34 6.70
C PRO A 84 -14.73 -4.03 7.48
N PHE A 85 -14.22 -2.94 6.93
CA PHE A 85 -14.16 -1.65 7.57
C PHE A 85 -15.11 -0.63 6.91
N ASP A 86 -15.84 -1.03 5.86
CA ASP A 86 -16.75 -0.18 5.07
C ASP A 86 -16.09 1.16 4.69
N ILE A 87 -14.84 1.09 4.24
CA ILE A 87 -13.99 2.25 3.94
C ILE A 87 -14.26 2.84 2.56
N GLY A 88 -15.17 2.23 1.80
CA GLY A 88 -15.59 2.72 0.48
C GLY A 88 -14.49 2.62 -0.58
N HIS A 89 -13.45 1.82 -0.32
CA HIS A 89 -12.33 1.59 -1.23
C HIS A 89 -11.98 0.10 -1.28
N PRO A 90 -11.83 -0.49 -2.48
CA PRO A 90 -11.49 -1.90 -2.61
C PRO A 90 -10.13 -2.17 -1.94
N MET A 91 -10.09 -3.13 -1.02
CA MET A 91 -8.86 -3.50 -0.34
C MET A 91 -7.89 -4.19 -1.31
N GLY A 92 -6.60 -3.96 -1.08
CA GLY A 92 -5.54 -4.56 -1.89
C GLY A 92 -5.43 -6.07 -1.70
N GLY A 93 -5.83 -6.58 -0.53
CA GLY A 93 -5.81 -7.97 -0.10
C GLY A 93 -6.24 -8.01 1.38
N ILE A 94 -6.45 -9.21 1.92
CA ILE A 94 -6.68 -9.39 3.36
C ILE A 94 -6.15 -10.74 3.82
N THR A 95 -5.53 -10.73 4.99
CA THR A 95 -5.11 -11.92 5.73
C THR A 95 -5.83 -11.97 7.08
N TYR A 96 -6.43 -13.11 7.42
CA TYR A 96 -7.00 -13.33 8.74
C TYR A 96 -6.83 -14.76 9.22
N SER A 97 -6.78 -14.93 10.54
CA SER A 97 -6.75 -16.24 11.18
C SER A 97 -8.17 -16.80 11.31
N VAL A 98 -8.38 -18.01 10.82
CA VAL A 98 -9.60 -18.80 10.93
C VAL A 98 -9.43 -19.78 12.08
N ASN A 99 -10.24 -19.63 13.13
CA ASN A 99 -10.24 -20.48 14.33
C ASN A 99 -8.90 -20.51 15.12
N GLY A 100 -8.00 -19.55 14.90
CA GLY A 100 -6.73 -19.43 15.65
C GLY A 100 -5.56 -20.26 15.10
N ASP A 101 -5.84 -21.25 14.25
CA ASP A 101 -4.85 -22.24 13.80
C ASP A 101 -4.71 -22.33 12.26
N ALA A 102 -5.64 -21.77 11.50
CA ALA A 102 -5.57 -21.70 10.05
C ALA A 102 -5.54 -20.25 9.59
N TRP A 103 -4.91 -19.98 8.46
CA TRP A 103 -4.93 -18.66 7.83
C TRP A 103 -5.72 -18.69 6.53
N LEU A 104 -6.36 -17.57 6.23
CA LEU A 104 -6.99 -17.31 4.94
C LEU A 104 -6.48 -15.99 4.40
N ILE A 105 -5.93 -16.06 3.19
CA ILE A 105 -5.53 -14.90 2.38
C ILE A 105 -6.51 -14.74 1.24
N GLN A 106 -7.06 -13.55 1.06
CA GLN A 106 -7.85 -13.19 -0.12
C GLN A 106 -7.11 -12.10 -0.89
N VAL A 107 -6.87 -12.35 -2.18
CA VAL A 107 -6.13 -11.45 -3.07
C VAL A 107 -6.88 -11.22 -4.38
N PRO A 108 -6.83 -10.01 -4.96
CA PRO A 108 -7.54 -9.70 -6.18
C PRO A 108 -6.71 -10.15 -7.38
N ASP A 109 -7.40 -10.68 -8.39
CA ASP A 109 -6.80 -11.03 -9.67
C ASP A 109 -6.47 -9.78 -10.48
N THR A 110 -5.27 -9.26 -10.25
CA THR A 110 -4.78 -8.01 -10.85
C THR A 110 -3.34 -8.17 -11.31
N HIS A 111 -2.87 -7.21 -12.09
CA HIS A 111 -1.45 -7.11 -12.48
C HIS A 111 -0.49 -6.91 -11.29
N LYS A 112 -1.00 -6.73 -10.06
CA LYS A 112 -0.24 -6.59 -8.81
C LYS A 112 -0.30 -7.83 -7.93
N LEU A 113 -0.83 -8.96 -8.44
CA LEU A 113 -1.01 -10.19 -7.66
C LEU A 113 0.26 -10.57 -6.91
N ASP A 114 1.42 -10.54 -7.57
CA ASP A 114 2.70 -10.89 -6.94
C ASP A 114 3.04 -10.03 -5.71
N TRP A 115 2.81 -8.72 -5.81
CA TRP A 115 3.06 -7.78 -4.72
C TRP A 115 2.10 -8.02 -3.57
N ILE A 116 0.81 -8.08 -3.88
CA ILE A 116 -0.24 -8.23 -2.89
C ILE A 116 -0.08 -9.57 -2.17
N LEU A 117 0.10 -10.65 -2.92
CA LEU A 117 0.27 -11.98 -2.34
C LEU A 117 1.50 -12.02 -1.43
N ALA A 118 2.63 -11.41 -1.83
CA ALA A 118 3.80 -11.33 -0.96
C ALA A 118 3.55 -10.52 0.32
N HIS A 119 2.77 -9.43 0.24
CA HIS A 119 2.37 -8.63 1.40
C HIS A 119 1.52 -9.46 2.38
N GLU A 120 0.44 -10.06 1.88
CA GLU A 120 -0.48 -10.88 2.68
C GLU A 120 0.17 -12.15 3.24
N LEU A 121 1.01 -12.82 2.43
CA LEU A 121 1.78 -13.97 2.90
C LEU A 121 2.70 -13.59 4.05
N THR A 122 3.27 -12.38 4.03
CA THR A 122 4.14 -11.93 5.12
C THR A 122 3.36 -11.90 6.43
N HIS A 123 2.14 -11.34 6.46
CA HIS A 123 1.29 -11.38 7.66
C HIS A 123 1.08 -12.80 8.19
N ALA A 124 0.73 -13.74 7.32
CA ALA A 124 0.39 -15.12 7.72
C ALA A 124 1.58 -15.87 8.34
N ILE A 125 2.81 -15.63 7.86
CA ILE A 125 3.99 -16.39 8.29
C ILE A 125 4.79 -15.72 9.41
N LEU A 126 4.41 -14.54 9.90
CA LEU A 126 5.11 -13.91 11.03
C LEU A 126 5.04 -14.80 12.28
N GLY A 127 6.20 -15.20 12.79
CA GLY A 127 6.29 -16.01 14.00
C GLY A 127 6.15 -15.23 15.30
N PRO A 128 6.04 -15.93 16.45
CA PRO A 128 5.80 -15.32 17.76
C PRO A 128 6.88 -14.34 18.26
N GLU A 129 8.02 -14.30 17.57
CA GLU A 129 9.09 -13.36 17.85
C GLU A 129 8.80 -11.95 17.31
N TRP A 130 7.85 -11.83 16.38
CA TRP A 130 7.40 -10.58 15.80
C TRP A 130 6.22 -9.95 16.54
N ASN A 131 5.64 -10.62 17.56
CA ASN A 131 4.41 -10.17 18.24
C ASN A 131 4.46 -8.76 18.86
N THR A 132 5.67 -8.22 19.10
CA THR A 132 5.85 -6.85 19.60
C THR A 132 6.03 -5.82 18.47
N LEU A 133 5.97 -6.24 17.21
CA LEU A 133 5.93 -5.34 16.08
C LEU A 133 4.53 -4.74 16.03
N GLY A 134 4.39 -3.45 16.36
CA GLY A 134 3.10 -2.77 16.29
C GLY A 134 2.56 -2.76 14.86
N GLY A 135 1.23 -2.76 14.69
CA GLY A 135 0.58 -2.95 13.38
C GLY A 135 1.07 -1.99 12.28
N THR A 136 1.48 -0.77 12.63
CA THR A 136 2.06 0.18 11.66
C THR A 136 3.40 -0.30 11.11
N LEU A 137 4.29 -0.83 11.96
CA LEU A 137 5.58 -1.39 11.53
C LEU A 137 5.41 -2.76 10.87
N GLU A 138 4.40 -3.54 11.27
CA GLU A 138 4.04 -4.80 10.63
C GLU A 138 3.65 -4.59 9.16
N GLU A 139 2.75 -3.65 8.91
CA GLU A 139 2.36 -3.25 7.55
C GLU A 139 3.58 -2.75 6.76
N GLY A 140 4.47 -1.98 7.40
CA GLY A 140 5.73 -1.57 6.80
C GLY A 140 6.69 -2.72 6.44
N LEU A 141 6.70 -3.79 7.25
CA LEU A 141 7.47 -5.00 6.99
C LEU A 141 6.88 -5.81 5.83
N CYS A 142 5.56 -5.97 5.80
CA CYS A 142 4.86 -6.64 4.70
C CYS A 142 5.10 -5.92 3.38
N GLU A 143 5.07 -4.58 3.38
CA GLU A 143 5.44 -3.74 2.25
C GLU A 143 6.90 -3.87 1.83
N TYR A 144 7.84 -3.92 2.78
CA TYR A 144 9.25 -4.13 2.48
C TYR A 144 9.50 -5.48 1.79
N VAL A 145 8.87 -6.55 2.28
CA VAL A 145 8.97 -7.90 1.71
C VAL A 145 8.34 -7.94 0.31
N ALA A 146 7.13 -7.41 0.15
CA ALA A 146 6.47 -7.33 -1.16
C ALA A 146 7.34 -6.60 -2.19
N ALA A 147 8.04 -5.55 -1.78
CA ALA A 147 8.94 -4.80 -2.63
C ALA A 147 10.16 -5.60 -3.15
N GLN A 148 10.51 -6.72 -2.51
CA GLN A 148 11.56 -7.61 -3.01
C GLN A 148 11.10 -8.47 -4.20
N TYR A 149 9.79 -8.68 -4.35
CA TYR A 149 9.21 -9.45 -5.45
C TYR A 149 8.87 -8.60 -6.67
N ALA A 150 8.84 -7.27 -6.52
CA ALA A 150 8.76 -6.33 -7.64
C ALA A 150 9.92 -5.32 -7.59
N PRO A 151 11.18 -5.77 -7.81
CA PRO A 151 12.35 -4.91 -7.69
C PRO A 151 12.33 -3.74 -8.69
N THR A 152 11.67 -3.91 -9.84
CA THR A 152 11.45 -2.84 -10.82
C THR A 152 10.56 -1.73 -10.26
N LEU A 153 9.65 -2.04 -9.33
CA LEU A 153 8.77 -1.04 -8.71
C LEU A 153 9.38 -0.40 -7.46
N LEU A 154 10.49 -0.94 -6.93
CA LEU A 154 11.09 -0.50 -5.67
C LEU A 154 11.40 1.00 -5.61
N PRO A 155 12.05 1.63 -6.62
CA PRO A 155 12.31 3.07 -6.59
C PRO A 155 11.02 3.89 -6.52
N MET A 156 9.99 3.47 -7.25
CA MET A 156 8.67 4.12 -7.24
C MET A 156 7.97 3.94 -5.92
N ARG A 157 8.05 2.75 -5.32
CA ARG A 157 7.48 2.51 -4.01
C ARG A 157 8.13 3.38 -2.94
N ARG A 158 9.47 3.44 -2.92
CA ARG A 158 10.21 4.35 -2.03
C ARG A 158 9.73 5.79 -2.22
N LEU A 159 9.55 6.22 -3.47
CA LEU A 159 9.04 7.56 -3.76
C LEU A 159 7.62 7.80 -3.18
N GLN A 160 6.68 6.88 -3.42
CA GLN A 160 5.32 6.96 -2.87
C GLN A 160 5.31 7.00 -1.34
N VAL A 161 6.17 6.19 -0.72
CA VAL A 161 6.35 6.11 0.73
C VAL A 161 6.80 7.47 1.27
N HIS A 162 7.81 8.09 0.67
CA HIS A 162 8.25 9.44 1.03
C HIS A 162 7.11 10.46 0.85
N MET A 163 6.43 10.47 -0.30
CA MET A 163 5.35 11.43 -0.59
C MET A 163 4.22 11.34 0.44
N GLY A 164 3.72 10.13 0.70
CA GLY A 164 2.59 9.97 1.62
C GLY A 164 2.95 10.13 3.09
N ALA A 165 4.15 9.72 3.49
CA ALA A 165 4.62 9.97 4.85
C ALA A 165 4.91 11.47 5.08
N ALA A 166 5.43 12.19 4.08
CA ALA A 166 5.65 13.64 4.16
C ALA A 166 4.31 14.42 4.21
N ALA A 167 3.26 13.93 3.52
CA ALA A 167 1.93 14.55 3.53
C ALA A 167 1.32 14.62 4.94
N LEU A 168 1.61 13.66 5.82
CA LEU A 168 1.18 13.69 7.22
C LEU A 168 1.67 14.93 7.98
N PHE A 169 2.83 15.49 7.58
CA PHE A 169 3.44 16.67 8.18
C PHE A 169 3.26 17.94 7.35
N GLY A 170 2.30 17.96 6.41
CA GLY A 170 1.96 19.15 5.63
C GLY A 170 2.82 19.37 4.39
N HIS A 171 3.47 18.31 3.89
CA HIS A 171 4.27 18.33 2.66
C HIS A 171 3.62 17.54 1.52
N ASP A 172 2.29 17.61 1.40
CA ASP A 172 1.47 16.91 0.40
C ASP A 172 1.64 17.43 -1.05
N GLN A 173 2.34 18.55 -1.22
CA GLN A 173 2.54 19.16 -2.54
C GLN A 173 3.59 18.45 -3.40
N ALA A 174 4.35 17.51 -2.85
CA ALA A 174 5.31 16.71 -3.61
C ALA A 174 4.68 15.44 -4.18
N GLY A 175 4.77 15.25 -5.50
CA GLY A 175 3.97 14.23 -6.17
C GLY A 175 4.19 14.16 -7.67
N ILE A 176 3.73 13.06 -8.26
CA ILE A 176 3.46 13.01 -9.70
C ILE A 176 1.98 13.30 -9.88
N PHE A 177 1.72 14.37 -10.61
CA PHE A 177 0.39 14.90 -10.82
C PHE A 177 0.04 14.83 -12.29
N PHE A 178 -1.06 14.15 -12.60
CA PHE A 178 -1.65 14.16 -13.93
C PHE A 178 -2.91 14.99 -13.91
N SER A 179 -3.14 15.72 -15.00
CA SER A 179 -4.36 16.49 -15.21
C SER A 179 -5.09 15.92 -16.42
N GLN A 180 -6.35 15.54 -16.24
CA GLN A 180 -7.23 15.24 -17.35
C GLN A 180 -8.17 16.42 -17.55
N GLY A 181 -8.21 16.98 -18.75
CA GLY A 181 -9.28 17.89 -19.17
C GLY A 181 -10.44 17.07 -19.71
N ARG A 182 -11.56 17.03 -19.02
CA ARG A 182 -12.80 16.40 -19.51
C ARG A 182 -13.81 17.47 -19.87
N ARG A 183 -14.51 17.31 -20.99
CA ARG A 183 -15.65 18.16 -21.31
C ARG A 183 -16.88 17.63 -20.58
N ASP A 184 -17.46 18.43 -19.69
CA ASP A 184 -18.69 18.05 -18.99
C ASP A 184 -19.90 18.11 -19.94
N GLY A 185 -21.05 17.60 -19.48
CA GLY A 185 -22.31 17.64 -20.24
C GLY A 185 -22.83 19.04 -20.54
N SER A 186 -22.20 20.10 -20.00
CA SER A 186 -22.51 21.50 -20.28
C SER A 186 -21.51 22.16 -21.24
N GLY A 187 -20.48 21.44 -21.68
CA GLY A 187 -19.46 21.92 -22.61
C GLY A 187 -18.24 22.59 -21.96
N ASN A 188 -18.14 22.60 -20.62
CA ASN A 188 -17.02 23.15 -19.86
C ASN A 188 -15.89 22.14 -19.68
N TYR A 189 -14.65 22.61 -19.49
CA TYR A 189 -13.49 21.75 -19.23
C TYR A 189 -13.24 21.61 -17.73
N GLU A 190 -13.34 20.40 -17.20
CA GLU A 190 -12.93 20.04 -15.84
C GLU A 190 -11.50 19.52 -15.87
N VAL A 191 -10.62 20.09 -15.04
CA VAL A 191 -9.26 19.56 -14.81
C VAL A 191 -9.28 18.74 -13.53
N ARG A 192 -9.25 17.41 -13.64
CA ARG A 192 -9.11 16.52 -12.49
C ARG A 192 -7.63 16.22 -12.24
N TRP A 193 -7.14 16.59 -11.06
CA TRP A 193 -5.83 16.17 -10.58
C TRP A 193 -5.93 14.73 -10.08
N ILE A 194 -5.31 13.81 -10.81
CA ILE A 194 -5.22 12.41 -10.40
C ILE A 194 -3.82 12.25 -9.82
N GLY A 195 -3.77 12.06 -8.50
CA GLY A 195 -2.54 12.09 -7.70
C GLY A 195 -2.77 12.19 -6.19
N GLU A 196 -4.02 12.39 -5.77
CA GLU A 196 -4.38 12.53 -4.36
C GLU A 196 -4.57 11.17 -3.67
N LYS A 197 -3.55 10.31 -3.70
CA LYS A 197 -3.45 9.24 -2.70
C LYS A 197 -2.63 9.79 -1.54
N GLY A 198 -3.28 10.46 -0.60
CA GLY A 198 -2.64 11.07 0.58
C GLY A 198 -3.03 12.52 0.75
N LYS A 199 -4.33 12.81 0.87
CA LYS A 199 -4.77 14.08 1.43
C LYS A 199 -4.01 14.29 2.74
N ALA A 200 -3.41 15.47 2.91
CA ALA A 200 -2.99 15.85 4.25
C ALA A 200 -4.20 15.67 5.17
N PRO A 201 -4.03 15.02 6.34
CA PRO A 201 -5.11 14.96 7.31
C PRO A 201 -5.58 16.40 7.62
N ALA A 202 -6.86 16.55 7.98
CA ALA A 202 -7.41 17.86 8.34
C ALA A 202 -6.57 18.56 9.43
N GLU A 203 -5.90 17.77 10.26
CA GLU A 203 -4.91 18.20 11.23
C GLU A 203 -3.57 17.53 10.94
N LEU A 204 -2.52 18.33 10.79
CA LEU A 204 -1.16 17.85 10.56
C LEU A 204 -0.63 17.10 11.79
N TRP A 205 0.16 16.07 11.53
CA TRP A 205 0.71 15.23 12.58
C TRP A 205 1.87 15.91 13.31
N THR A 206 1.90 15.67 14.62
CA THR A 206 3.02 15.91 15.50
C THR A 206 3.81 14.61 15.71
N LEU A 207 4.96 14.71 16.38
CA LEU A 207 5.65 13.50 16.86
C LEU A 207 4.85 12.73 17.89
N GLU A 208 3.97 13.38 18.65
CA GLU A 208 3.16 12.69 19.66
C GLU A 208 2.10 11.82 18.97
N ASP A 209 1.51 12.30 17.87
CA ASP A 209 0.61 11.49 17.05
C ASP A 209 1.34 10.27 16.47
N LEU A 210 2.54 10.48 15.93
CA LEU A 210 3.35 9.38 15.42
C LEU A 210 3.71 8.37 16.52
N ARG A 211 4.11 8.84 17.71
CA ARG A 211 4.36 7.98 18.88
C ARG A 211 3.12 7.17 19.23
N TYR A 212 1.99 7.84 19.38
CA TYR A 212 0.72 7.21 19.72
C TYR A 212 0.40 6.03 18.79
N TYR A 213 0.55 6.23 17.48
CA TYR A 213 0.23 5.20 16.49
C TYR A 213 1.29 4.08 16.37
N LEU A 214 2.57 4.40 16.48
CA LEU A 214 3.62 3.38 16.49
C LEU A 214 3.55 2.49 17.73
N GLU A 215 3.03 3.02 18.84
CA GLU A 215 2.84 2.29 20.08
C GLU A 215 1.46 1.63 20.18
N GLN A 216 0.66 1.62 19.10
CA GLN A 216 -0.53 0.77 19.00
C GLN A 216 -0.18 -0.64 18.53
N GLY A 217 -0.83 -1.64 19.13
CA GLY A 217 -0.74 -3.03 18.68
C GLY A 217 -1.40 -3.30 17.32
N SER A 218 -2.32 -2.43 16.88
CA SER A 218 -3.01 -2.53 15.59
C SER A 218 -2.87 -1.23 14.81
N ILE A 219 -2.94 -1.31 13.48
CA ILE A 219 -3.01 -0.10 12.64
C ILE A 219 -4.33 0.63 12.91
N ALA A 220 -4.27 1.97 12.97
CA ALA A 220 -5.40 2.80 13.37
C ALA A 220 -6.67 2.47 12.57
N PRO A 221 -7.86 2.44 13.22
CA PRO A 221 -9.12 2.10 12.57
C PRO A 221 -9.63 3.20 11.62
N PHE A 222 -8.95 4.34 11.52
CA PHE A 222 -9.39 5.48 10.73
C PHE A 222 -8.94 5.34 9.27
N PRO A 223 -9.86 5.14 8.32
CA PRO A 223 -9.51 4.84 6.92
C PRO A 223 -8.69 5.94 6.26
N GLU A 224 -9.01 7.19 6.59
CA GLU A 224 -8.34 8.38 6.04
C GLU A 224 -6.87 8.47 6.44
N GLN A 225 -6.51 7.95 7.62
CA GLN A 225 -5.15 8.03 8.17
C GLN A 225 -4.34 6.75 7.91
N ARG A 226 -5.02 5.61 7.67
CA ARG A 226 -4.39 4.30 7.45
C ARG A 226 -3.36 4.33 6.33
N ALA A 227 -3.68 4.94 5.19
CA ALA A 227 -2.75 5.00 4.06
C ALA A 227 -1.48 5.81 4.37
N GLY A 228 -1.60 6.91 5.11
CA GLY A 228 -0.43 7.68 5.58
C GLY A 228 0.39 6.90 6.59
N LEU A 229 -0.28 6.22 7.52
CA LEU A 229 0.35 5.35 8.53
C LEU A 229 1.12 4.19 7.93
N GLN A 230 0.50 3.44 7.01
CA GLN A 230 1.16 2.35 6.30
C GLN A 230 2.45 2.85 5.63
N ARG A 231 2.40 4.03 4.98
CA ARG A 231 3.58 4.62 4.35
C ARG A 231 4.62 5.09 5.36
N MET A 232 4.22 5.62 6.52
CA MET A 232 5.15 5.95 7.59
C MET A 232 5.83 4.69 8.16
N GLY A 233 5.07 3.65 8.45
CA GLY A 233 5.60 2.36 8.87
C GLY A 233 6.56 1.77 7.85
N THR A 234 6.17 1.80 6.57
CA THR A 234 7.02 1.40 5.46
C THR A 234 8.32 2.22 5.44
N PHE A 235 8.24 3.55 5.52
CA PHE A 235 9.42 4.42 5.54
C PHE A 235 10.39 4.04 6.67
N LEU A 236 9.88 3.85 7.89
CA LEU A 236 10.70 3.50 9.05
C LEU A 236 11.34 2.11 8.89
N VAL A 237 10.56 1.11 8.46
CA VAL A 237 11.09 -0.25 8.23
C VAL A 237 12.17 -0.24 7.15
N PHE A 238 11.94 0.44 6.03
CA PHE A 238 12.94 0.59 4.98
C PHE A 238 14.25 1.16 5.53
N ARG A 239 14.19 2.22 6.36
CA ARG A 239 15.39 2.80 6.98
C ARG A 239 16.06 1.85 7.97
N ILE A 240 15.30 1.16 8.81
CA ILE A 240 15.84 0.20 9.78
C ILE A 240 16.53 -0.95 9.05
N VAL A 241 15.89 -1.50 8.01
CA VAL A 241 16.42 -2.64 7.25
C VAL A 241 17.64 -2.22 6.41
N ASP A 242 17.62 -1.04 5.78
CA ASP A 242 18.78 -0.53 5.04
C ASP A 242 20.03 -0.38 5.96
N ARG A 243 19.83 -0.14 7.27
CA ARG A 243 20.91 0.06 8.26
C ARG A 243 21.32 -1.21 8.99
N HIS A 244 20.36 -2.07 9.31
CA HIS A 244 20.54 -3.16 10.27
C HIS A 244 20.05 -4.52 9.75
N GLY A 245 19.51 -4.57 8.53
CA GLY A 245 18.85 -5.74 7.96
C GLY A 245 17.53 -6.08 8.68
N LEU A 246 16.80 -7.08 8.17
CA LEU A 246 15.62 -7.65 8.84
C LEU A 246 15.95 -8.17 10.25
N GLN A 247 17.17 -8.69 10.44
CA GLN A 247 17.68 -9.10 11.74
C GLN A 247 17.74 -7.94 12.75
N GLY A 248 17.97 -6.71 12.29
CA GLY A 248 17.92 -5.52 13.14
C GLY A 248 16.53 -5.28 13.72
N LEU A 249 15.50 -5.34 12.87
CA LEU A 249 14.12 -5.18 13.29
C LEU A 249 13.68 -6.32 14.23
N LEU A 250 14.01 -7.57 13.90
CA LEU A 250 13.71 -8.72 14.77
C LEU A 250 14.37 -8.60 16.15
N ARG A 251 15.61 -8.08 16.23
CA ARG A 251 16.27 -7.83 17.53
C ARG A 251 15.51 -6.80 18.38
N LEU A 252 14.92 -5.78 17.76
CA LEU A 252 14.07 -4.83 18.49
C LEU A 252 12.83 -5.53 19.06
N CYS A 253 12.19 -6.41 18.28
CA CYS A 253 11.05 -7.18 18.77
C CYS A 253 11.42 -8.08 19.95
N ARG A 254 12.49 -8.87 19.81
CA ARG A 254 12.99 -9.74 20.89
C ARG A 254 13.31 -8.97 22.16
N ARG A 255 14.02 -7.84 22.02
CA ARG A 255 14.33 -6.95 23.14
C ARG A 255 13.06 -6.40 23.80
N ALA A 256 12.10 -5.92 23.01
CA ALA A 256 10.84 -5.40 23.52
C ALA A 256 10.09 -6.47 24.35
N LYS A 257 10.04 -7.70 23.83
CA LYS A 257 9.45 -8.85 24.52
C LYS A 257 10.18 -9.20 25.83
N GLU A 258 11.51 -9.23 25.81
CA GLU A 258 12.35 -9.51 26.98
C GLU A 258 12.18 -8.45 28.08
N GLU A 259 12.02 -7.18 27.72
CA GLU A 259 11.79 -6.06 28.63
C GLU A 259 10.29 -5.89 29.01
N GLY A 260 9.40 -6.76 28.53
CA GLY A 260 7.99 -6.78 28.89
C GLY A 260 7.13 -5.71 28.21
N HIS A 261 7.60 -5.14 27.09
CA HIS A 261 6.82 -4.21 26.27
C HIS A 261 5.84 -4.96 25.36
N ALA A 262 4.63 -4.42 25.23
CA ALA A 262 3.63 -4.94 24.30
C ALA A 262 4.00 -4.69 22.84
N VAL A 263 4.69 -3.57 22.57
CA VAL A 263 5.15 -3.13 21.25
C VAL A 263 6.55 -2.53 21.37
N ILE A 264 7.30 -2.43 20.26
CA ILE A 264 8.61 -1.75 20.24
C ILE A 264 8.43 -0.27 20.66
N PRO A 265 9.12 0.22 21.70
CA PRO A 265 9.05 1.61 22.12
C PRO A 265 9.40 2.59 20.99
N PHE A 266 8.70 3.73 20.93
CA PHE A 266 8.89 4.75 19.88
C PHE A 266 10.35 5.17 19.71
N ASN A 267 11.05 5.48 20.82
CA ASN A 267 12.43 5.95 20.76
C ASN A 267 13.37 4.90 20.14
N TRP A 268 13.17 3.61 20.41
CA TRP A 268 14.00 2.55 19.83
C TRP A 268 13.78 2.43 18.32
N THR A 269 12.53 2.56 17.87
CA THR A 269 12.20 2.59 16.44
C THR A 269 12.88 3.77 15.75
N MET A 270 12.82 4.95 16.34
CA MET A 270 13.43 6.16 15.78
C MET A 270 14.96 6.07 15.74
N GLU A 271 15.59 5.60 16.82
CA GLU A 271 17.04 5.36 16.89
C GLU A 271 17.50 4.35 15.82
N ALA A 272 16.79 3.23 15.68
CA ALA A 272 17.10 2.23 14.67
C ALA A 272 16.90 2.75 13.23
N ALA A 273 15.94 3.64 13.01
CA ALA A 273 15.75 4.34 11.74
C ALA A 273 16.81 5.45 11.51
N GLY A 274 17.70 5.69 12.48
CA GLY A 274 18.82 6.62 12.40
C GLY A 274 18.47 8.06 12.78
N PHE A 275 17.46 8.25 13.63
CA PHE A 275 17.14 9.54 14.23
C PHE A 275 17.74 9.62 15.64
N ASP A 276 18.35 10.76 15.96
CA ASP A 276 18.90 11.02 17.29
C ASP A 276 17.80 11.51 18.23
N THR A 277 17.44 10.68 19.21
CA THR A 277 16.43 10.90 20.26
C THR A 277 17.04 11.36 21.58
N GLY A 278 18.37 11.42 21.67
CA GLY A 278 19.08 11.69 22.90
C GLY A 278 19.08 13.16 23.30
N PRO A 279 19.48 13.47 24.55
CA PRO A 279 19.62 14.86 25.01
C PRO A 279 20.70 15.65 24.26
N GLU A 280 21.65 14.96 23.62
CA GLU A 280 22.75 15.55 22.84
C GLU A 280 22.40 15.78 21.36
N ALA A 281 21.15 15.49 20.94
CA ALA A 281 20.74 15.63 19.56
C ALA A 281 20.86 17.09 19.09
N THR A 282 21.54 17.31 17.96
CA THR A 282 21.77 18.65 17.43
C THR A 282 20.53 19.29 16.80
N HIS A 283 19.51 18.47 16.50
CA HIS A 283 18.22 18.90 15.94
C HIS A 283 17.08 18.13 16.60
N PRO A 284 15.88 18.74 16.79
CA PRO A 284 14.70 18.01 17.22
C PRO A 284 14.39 16.81 16.31
N VAL A 285 13.96 15.68 16.88
CA VAL A 285 13.61 14.45 16.12
C VAL A 285 12.63 14.75 14.98
N GLN A 286 11.68 15.68 15.18
CA GLN A 286 10.68 16.03 14.16
C GLN A 286 11.33 16.67 12.94
N GLU A 287 12.29 17.56 13.16
CA GLU A 287 13.05 18.20 12.09
C GLU A 287 13.87 17.17 11.32
N GLN A 288 14.53 16.25 12.03
CA GLN A 288 15.28 15.16 11.41
C GLN A 288 14.38 14.27 10.54
N LEU A 289 13.20 13.88 11.07
CA LEU A 289 12.21 13.07 10.38
C LEU A 289 11.69 13.77 9.12
N VAL A 290 11.19 15.00 9.26
CA VAL A 290 10.67 15.78 8.12
C VAL A 290 11.75 15.97 7.06
N ARG A 291 12.98 16.28 7.45
CA ARG A 291 14.10 16.38 6.51
C ARG A 291 14.35 15.07 5.76
N ALA A 292 14.36 13.93 6.46
CA ALA A 292 14.56 12.62 5.85
C ALA A 292 13.41 12.22 4.90
N LEU A 293 12.19 12.69 5.16
CA LEU A 293 11.04 12.49 4.29
C LEU A 293 11.10 13.38 3.04
N VAL A 294 11.54 14.62 3.20
CA VAL A 294 11.47 15.67 2.16
C VAL A 294 12.70 15.71 1.26
N GLU A 295 13.89 15.35 1.73
CA GLU A 295 15.13 15.41 0.93
C GLU A 295 15.04 14.62 -0.39
N PRO A 296 14.47 13.40 -0.43
CA PRO A 296 14.26 12.65 -1.68
C PRO A 296 13.19 13.27 -2.59
N LEU A 297 12.37 14.18 -2.06
CA LEU A 297 11.29 14.89 -2.76
C LEU A 297 11.71 16.27 -3.27
N ARG A 298 12.99 16.64 -3.12
CA ARG A 298 13.54 17.84 -3.75
C ARG A 298 13.64 17.69 -5.25
N ARG A 299 13.61 18.82 -5.95
CA ARG A 299 13.58 18.87 -7.42
C ARG A 299 14.65 17.98 -8.08
N GLU A 300 15.89 18.05 -7.59
CA GLU A 300 17.01 17.32 -8.19
C GLU A 300 16.94 15.82 -7.93
N SER A 301 16.54 15.42 -6.72
CA SER A 301 16.32 14.01 -6.36
C SER A 301 15.21 13.40 -7.22
N LEU A 302 14.09 14.10 -7.36
CA LEU A 302 12.97 13.64 -8.18
C LEU A 302 13.34 13.59 -9.67
N ARG A 303 14.06 14.60 -10.18
CA ARG A 303 14.59 14.60 -11.56
C ARG A 303 15.47 13.38 -11.80
N ARG A 304 16.36 13.05 -10.85
CA ARG A 304 17.24 11.89 -10.94
C ARG A 304 16.44 10.59 -11.03
N VAL A 305 15.42 10.42 -10.19
CA VAL A 305 14.53 9.23 -10.25
C VAL A 305 13.87 9.09 -11.62
N VAL A 306 13.37 10.17 -12.21
CA VAL A 306 12.77 10.16 -13.56
C VAL A 306 13.77 9.76 -14.63
N LEU A 307 15.03 10.20 -14.51
CA LEU A 307 16.08 9.94 -15.50
C LEU A 307 16.75 8.57 -15.34
N GLU A 308 16.88 8.06 -14.11
CA GLU A 308 17.51 6.77 -13.82
C GLU A 308 16.56 5.58 -14.00
N TYR A 309 15.25 5.78 -13.77
CA TYR A 309 14.24 4.71 -13.82
C TYR A 309 13.06 5.04 -14.75
N PRO A 310 13.30 5.49 -16.00
CA PRO A 310 12.23 5.93 -16.88
C PRO A 310 11.28 4.79 -17.26
N ARG A 311 11.82 3.56 -17.42
CA ARG A 311 11.01 2.40 -17.81
C ARG A 311 10.06 2.01 -16.69
N GLU A 312 10.60 1.82 -15.50
CA GLU A 312 9.91 1.44 -14.29
C GLU A 312 8.85 2.47 -13.89
N LEU A 313 9.21 3.76 -13.95
CA LEU A 313 8.27 4.84 -13.70
C LEU A 313 7.16 4.86 -14.76
N GLY A 314 7.49 4.59 -16.02
CA GLY A 314 6.50 4.57 -17.10
C GLY A 314 5.49 3.43 -16.93
N GLN A 315 5.97 2.25 -16.56
CA GLN A 315 5.16 1.08 -16.22
C GLN A 315 4.27 1.35 -15.01
N TYR A 316 4.85 1.89 -13.94
CA TYR A 316 4.11 2.31 -12.75
C TYR A 316 3.00 3.32 -13.07
N ILE A 317 3.30 4.33 -13.89
CA ILE A 317 2.30 5.33 -14.30
C ILE A 317 1.16 4.66 -15.06
N ALA A 318 1.48 3.78 -16.03
CA ALA A 318 0.45 3.08 -16.78
C ALA A 318 -0.44 2.24 -15.86
N TRP A 319 0.15 1.52 -14.91
CA TRP A 319 -0.54 0.63 -14.00
C TRP A 319 -1.37 1.33 -12.93
N GLU A 320 -0.86 2.40 -12.33
CA GLU A 320 -1.60 3.14 -11.30
C GLU A 320 -2.67 4.08 -11.87
N TYR A 321 -2.45 4.62 -13.07
CA TYR A 321 -3.30 5.70 -13.57
C TYR A 321 -4.23 5.28 -14.70
N ALA A 322 -4.05 4.14 -15.37
CA ALA A 322 -4.93 3.77 -16.49
C ALA A 322 -6.41 3.69 -16.09
N ASP A 323 -6.73 3.20 -14.88
CA ASP A 323 -8.10 3.14 -14.35
C ASP A 323 -8.72 4.51 -14.05
N HIS A 324 -7.90 5.55 -14.00
CA HIS A 324 -8.37 6.92 -13.80
C HIS A 324 -8.53 7.69 -15.11
N PHE A 325 -8.09 7.12 -16.23
CA PHE A 325 -8.12 7.74 -17.55
C PHE A 325 -8.89 6.85 -18.54
N ASP A 326 -10.15 6.59 -18.22
CA ASP A 326 -11.04 5.80 -19.08
C ASP A 326 -11.08 6.34 -20.51
N GLY A 327 -11.00 5.42 -21.47
CA GLY A 327 -10.99 5.72 -22.91
C GLY A 327 -9.66 6.22 -23.46
N PHE A 328 -8.63 6.44 -22.63
CA PHE A 328 -7.30 6.76 -23.12
C PHE A 328 -6.54 5.49 -23.47
N ASP A 329 -5.88 5.47 -24.63
CA ASP A 329 -4.71 4.62 -24.84
C ASP A 329 -3.44 5.33 -24.36
N GLY A 330 -2.31 4.62 -24.40
CA GLY A 330 -1.03 5.16 -23.95
C GLY A 330 -0.56 6.39 -24.73
N GLU A 331 -0.89 6.49 -26.02
CA GLU A 331 -0.50 7.63 -26.86
C GLU A 331 -1.28 8.88 -26.43
N HIS A 332 -2.60 8.74 -26.27
CA HIS A 332 -3.47 9.80 -25.78
C HIS A 332 -3.05 10.24 -24.38
N PHE A 333 -2.75 9.31 -23.48
CA PHE A 333 -2.31 9.65 -22.13
C PHE A 333 -1.03 10.46 -22.11
N VAL A 334 0.03 10.00 -22.79
CA VAL A 334 1.28 10.75 -22.84
C VAL A 334 1.12 12.12 -23.50
N LYS A 335 0.24 12.22 -24.51
CA LYS A 335 0.02 13.48 -25.24
C LYS A 335 -0.79 14.50 -24.44
N PHE A 336 -1.75 14.06 -23.62
CA PHE A 336 -2.79 14.95 -23.06
C PHE A 336 -2.80 15.08 -21.54
N SER A 337 -2.20 14.16 -20.78
CA SER A 337 -2.29 14.16 -19.30
C SER A 337 -1.46 15.25 -18.59
N ASN A 338 -0.65 16.04 -19.33
CA ASN A 338 0.30 17.03 -18.81
C ASN A 338 0.99 16.58 -17.50
N GLY A 339 1.56 15.36 -17.50
CA GLY A 339 2.21 14.80 -16.32
C GLY A 339 3.26 15.75 -15.75
N THR A 340 3.05 16.19 -14.51
CA THR A 340 3.90 17.17 -13.83
C THR A 340 4.37 16.60 -12.50
N LEU A 341 5.68 16.57 -12.32
CA LEU A 341 6.32 16.31 -11.05
C LEU A 341 6.38 17.60 -10.27
N ARG A 342 5.83 17.60 -9.06
CA ARG A 342 5.95 18.71 -8.12
C ARG A 342 6.90 18.31 -7.00
N SER A 343 7.84 19.18 -6.68
CA SER A 343 8.69 19.04 -5.49
C SER A 343 8.10 19.78 -4.30
N THR A 344 8.57 19.48 -3.10
CA THR A 344 8.24 20.25 -1.88
C THR A 344 8.62 21.73 -1.95
N GLU A 345 9.58 22.09 -2.82
CA GLU A 345 10.00 23.48 -3.08
C GLU A 345 9.05 24.24 -4.04
N GLY A 346 7.95 23.62 -4.47
CA GLY A 346 7.00 24.19 -5.43
C GLY A 346 7.48 24.14 -6.89
N ALA A 347 8.66 23.58 -7.19
CA ALA A 347 9.11 23.38 -8.55
C ALA A 347 8.18 22.41 -9.30
N ARG A 348 7.80 22.80 -10.53
CA ARG A 348 6.97 21.99 -11.44
C ARG A 348 7.83 21.55 -12.63
N LEU A 349 7.89 20.24 -12.87
CA LEU A 349 8.62 19.66 -14.00
C LEU A 349 7.70 18.79 -14.85
N PRO A 350 7.50 19.11 -16.14
CA PRO A 350 6.74 18.23 -17.03
C PRO A 350 7.53 16.93 -17.24
N ILE A 351 7.07 15.82 -16.66
CA ILE A 351 7.88 14.57 -16.58
C ILE A 351 8.16 13.97 -17.94
N PHE A 352 7.19 14.07 -18.85
CA PHE A 352 7.34 13.57 -20.20
C PHE A 352 8.29 14.42 -21.04
N ASP A 353 8.55 15.67 -20.66
CA ASP A 353 9.58 16.49 -21.32
C ASP A 353 10.98 16.19 -20.78
N LEU A 354 11.08 15.47 -19.65
CA LEU A 354 12.36 15.10 -19.05
C LEU A 354 12.95 13.82 -19.65
N SER A 355 12.11 12.89 -20.13
CA SER A 355 12.57 11.58 -20.62
C SER A 355 11.67 11.05 -21.74
N GLN A 356 12.28 10.78 -22.90
CA GLN A 356 11.63 10.10 -24.02
C GLN A 356 11.35 8.62 -23.67
N ASP A 357 12.29 7.95 -23.01
CA ASP A 357 12.14 6.57 -22.56
C ASP A 357 10.96 6.40 -21.60
N LEU A 358 10.71 7.41 -20.76
CA LEU A 358 9.54 7.44 -19.88
C LEU A 358 8.24 7.46 -20.70
N ARG A 359 8.16 8.32 -21.72
CA ARG A 359 7.01 8.39 -22.62
C ARG A 359 6.76 7.04 -23.29
N GLU A 360 7.82 6.46 -23.85
CA GLU A 360 7.75 5.20 -24.59
C GLU A 360 7.34 4.05 -23.68
N SER A 361 7.91 3.97 -22.47
CA SER A 361 7.52 2.97 -21.49
C SER A 361 6.07 3.13 -21.05
N THR A 362 5.62 4.34 -20.69
CA THR A 362 4.22 4.58 -20.33
C THR A 362 3.26 4.14 -21.43
N ARG A 363 3.59 4.40 -22.71
CA ARG A 363 2.78 3.94 -23.85
C ARG A 363 2.77 2.42 -23.95
N ALA A 364 3.94 1.80 -23.86
CA ALA A 364 4.10 0.36 -24.06
C ALA A 364 3.39 -0.48 -22.99
N TYR A 365 3.34 0.01 -21.75
CA TYR A 365 2.68 -0.66 -20.63
C TYR A 365 1.23 -0.21 -20.41
N TRP A 366 0.74 0.75 -21.20
CA TRP A 366 -0.65 1.17 -21.09
C TRP A 366 -1.57 0.02 -21.50
N PRO A 367 -2.52 -0.39 -20.63
CA PRO A 367 -3.41 -1.49 -20.96
C PRO A 367 -4.25 -1.14 -22.19
N ILE A 368 -4.34 -2.06 -23.14
CA ILE A 368 -5.22 -1.92 -24.31
C ILE A 368 -6.66 -1.97 -23.80
N ARG A 369 -7.37 -0.85 -23.89
CA ARG A 369 -8.80 -0.74 -23.58
C ARG A 369 -9.55 -0.35 -24.84
N GLU A 370 -10.77 -0.84 -24.99
CA GLU A 370 -11.64 -0.34 -26.05
C GLU A 370 -11.89 1.15 -25.82
N GLN A 371 -11.64 1.96 -26.85
CA GLN A 371 -11.90 3.40 -26.80
C GLN A 371 -13.42 3.62 -26.84
N THR A 372 -14.01 3.91 -25.69
CA THR A 372 -15.47 4.11 -25.59
C THR A 372 -15.88 5.59 -25.58
N ALA A 373 -14.93 6.53 -25.52
CA ALA A 373 -15.20 7.96 -25.38
C ALA A 373 -14.51 8.81 -26.47
N GLU A 374 -15.21 9.86 -26.92
CA GLU A 374 -14.68 10.87 -27.84
C GLU A 374 -13.65 11.75 -27.08
N ILE A 375 -12.36 11.57 -27.36
CA ILE A 375 -11.28 12.31 -26.71
C ILE A 375 -11.23 13.73 -27.28
N VAL A 376 -11.52 14.74 -26.46
CA VAL A 376 -11.48 16.14 -26.87
C VAL A 376 -10.11 16.74 -26.56
N ASP A 377 -9.48 17.34 -27.57
CA ASP A 377 -8.25 18.13 -27.42
C ASP A 377 -8.42 19.22 -26.35
N ILE A 378 -7.64 19.16 -25.27
CA ILE A 378 -7.65 20.19 -24.23
C ILE A 378 -7.02 21.48 -24.79
N PRO A 379 -7.73 22.63 -24.84
CA PRO A 379 -7.18 23.87 -25.34
C PRO A 379 -5.93 24.29 -24.55
N ARG A 380 -4.89 24.77 -25.25
CA ARG A 380 -3.60 25.20 -24.66
C ARG A 380 -3.73 26.15 -23.46
N ALA A 381 -4.80 26.92 -23.37
CA ALA A 381 -5.07 27.86 -22.27
C ALA A 381 -5.21 27.20 -20.89
N PHE A 382 -5.57 25.92 -20.83
CA PHE A 382 -5.68 25.17 -19.57
C PHE A 382 -4.35 24.58 -19.08
N ARG A 383 -3.27 24.66 -19.87
CA ARG A 383 -1.94 24.10 -19.51
C ARG A 383 -1.12 24.97 -18.56
N ARG A 384 -1.64 26.13 -18.12
CA ARG A 384 -0.90 27.13 -17.32
C ARG A 384 -1.37 27.28 -15.86
N TRP A 385 -2.30 26.44 -15.39
CA TRP A 385 -2.88 26.53 -14.05
C TRP A 385 -2.26 25.52 -13.08
#